data_AF-A0A2V9U4F0-F1
#
_entry.id   AF-A0A2V9U4F0-F1
#
_cell.length_a   1.000
_cell.length_b   1.000
_cell.length_c   1.000
_cell.angle_alpha   90.00
_cell.angle_beta   90.00
_cell.angle_gamma   90.00
#
_symmetry.space_group_name_H-M   'P 1'
#
loop_
_entity.id
_entity.type
_entity.pdbx_description
1 polymer ?
#
loop_
_entity_poly.entity_id
_entity_poly.type
_entity_poly.pdbx_seq_one_letter_code
_entity_poly.pdbx_strand_id
1 'polypeptide(L)'
;MVEDPKWELSILANVSGFYQKLLRDYLQGELPVHPGLENEAIHQASTNLREILGKMHRWLQLLDMAITPAMVRQALTAEIDPEIAEALLRYYTRKRDFTEADRDKTDLVATFLYRHPRVPGQWERRGYGLDGDLPLSPFEIALIEILADSDTPLLPEEHVQLLREFEPLREHIQGFVNFNALIDSGILSRVRELKQSFGRSFHHPGVLATIAPYNVVIGARFDELFGVAIGEIKSFAKAVEELGGSILSNIDGVDVTVEHVQALEEGELLKIDYVEALDKFRRVSKLKKEIDKRPRIRRAATPAGMPARSGGAAAAAKPARVRPTTAPVKHVALPVTAQQLSMEEAKLRRVEESIRIFVRVADPKFRQVVPMRFFNLNLTAAEVEAYCADYLEEKSLRAEVGRTLLRSVAVIGRIQTELEELKRCQPATSLWKLRADALVVLLDVARSAYDSGSHVITNAQKAGEPAMAEAVQTSMRKLRERAEFVVKTLAG
;
A
#
# COMPACT_ATOMS: atom_id res chain seq x y z
N MET A 1 24.96 -5.46 3.25
CA MET A 1 24.76 -6.79 2.64
C MET A 1 24.66 -6.61 1.14
N VAL A 2 25.14 -7.56 0.33
CA VAL A 2 25.15 -7.41 -1.14
C VAL A 2 23.77 -7.78 -1.67
N GLU A 3 23.03 -6.80 -2.17
CA GLU A 3 21.71 -6.94 -2.83
C GLU A 3 21.75 -8.00 -3.94
N ASP A 4 20.64 -8.69 -4.21
CA ASP A 4 20.49 -9.42 -5.47
C ASP A 4 20.46 -8.39 -6.61
N PRO A 5 21.54 -8.27 -7.40
CA PRO A 5 21.65 -7.24 -8.41
C PRO A 5 20.58 -7.36 -9.50
N LYS A 6 19.98 -8.55 -9.68
CA LYS A 6 18.88 -8.75 -10.63
C LYS A 6 17.59 -8.13 -10.12
N TRP A 7 17.32 -8.28 -8.83
CA TRP A 7 16.12 -7.72 -8.20
C TRP A 7 16.17 -6.19 -8.19
N GLU A 8 17.31 -5.63 -7.81
CA GLU A 8 17.53 -4.18 -7.85
C GLU A 8 17.36 -3.63 -9.28
N LEU A 9 17.93 -4.31 -10.29
CA LEU A 9 17.78 -3.91 -11.69
C LEU A 9 16.33 -3.93 -12.15
N SER A 10 15.52 -4.89 -11.69
CA SER A 10 14.09 -4.96 -11.98
C SER A 10 13.32 -3.77 -11.40
N ILE A 11 13.66 -3.33 -10.18
CA ILE A 11 13.05 -2.14 -9.56
C ILE A 11 13.37 -0.91 -10.39
N LEU A 12 14.65 -0.71 -10.73
CA LEU A 12 15.08 0.46 -11.48
C LEU A 12 14.50 0.46 -12.90
N ALA A 13 14.32 -0.71 -13.52
CA ALA A 13 13.65 -0.83 -14.81
C ALA A 13 12.19 -0.37 -14.74
N ASN A 14 11.44 -0.74 -13.70
CA ASN A 14 10.07 -0.28 -13.49
C ASN A 14 10.00 1.25 -13.34
N VAL A 15 10.92 1.84 -12.56
CA VAL A 15 11.01 3.30 -12.38
C VAL A 15 11.37 3.99 -13.70
N SER A 16 12.31 3.42 -14.47
CA SER A 16 12.72 3.98 -15.77
C SER A 16 11.56 3.95 -16.77
N GLY A 17 10.81 2.85 -16.84
CA GLY A 17 9.63 2.75 -17.69
C GLY A 17 8.55 3.77 -17.32
N PHE A 18 8.33 3.97 -16.03
CA PHE A 18 7.41 4.99 -15.53
C PHE A 18 7.85 6.42 -15.93
N TYR A 19 9.11 6.79 -15.70
CA TYR A 19 9.62 8.12 -16.08
C TYR A 19 9.62 8.35 -17.58
N GLN A 20 10.01 7.36 -18.39
CA GLN A 20 9.98 7.48 -19.84
C GLN A 20 8.55 7.69 -20.36
N LYS A 21 7.58 6.95 -19.83
CA LYS A 21 6.16 7.16 -20.17
C LYS A 21 5.72 8.57 -19.78
N LEU A 22 6.01 8.98 -18.55
CA LEU A 22 5.62 10.27 -18.01
C LEU A 22 6.19 11.44 -18.84
N LEU A 23 7.48 11.38 -19.17
CA LEU A 23 8.12 12.42 -19.99
C LEU A 23 7.64 12.39 -21.44
N ARG A 24 7.36 11.21 -22.02
CA ARG A 24 6.78 11.09 -23.36
C ARG A 24 5.41 11.74 -23.44
N ASP A 25 4.55 11.47 -22.46
CA ASP A 25 3.20 12.02 -22.39
C ASP A 25 3.25 13.55 -22.22
N TYR A 26 4.20 14.07 -21.43
CA TYR A 26 4.34 15.50 -21.19
C TYR A 26 5.00 16.26 -22.35
N LEU A 27 6.07 15.71 -22.95
CA LEU A 27 6.81 16.34 -24.04
C LEU A 27 6.20 16.08 -25.42
N GLN A 28 5.22 15.18 -25.53
CA GLN A 28 4.61 14.73 -26.79
C GLN A 28 5.65 14.26 -27.82
N GLY A 29 6.70 13.58 -27.35
CA GLY A 29 7.84 13.15 -28.18
C GLY A 29 8.53 11.90 -27.65
N GLU A 30 9.28 11.22 -28.52
CA GLU A 30 10.04 10.04 -28.13
C GLU A 30 11.27 10.43 -27.30
N LEU A 31 11.47 9.75 -26.17
CA LEU A 31 12.70 9.89 -25.41
C LEU A 31 13.77 8.92 -25.92
N PRO A 32 15.02 9.39 -26.08
CA PRO A 32 16.13 8.50 -26.35
C PRO A 32 16.33 7.54 -25.17
N VAL A 33 16.46 6.26 -25.48
CA VAL A 33 16.89 5.25 -24.50
C VAL A 33 18.41 5.25 -24.47
N HIS A 34 19.02 5.26 -23.28
CA HIS A 34 20.46 5.21 -23.18
C HIS A 34 20.98 3.90 -23.79
N PRO A 35 22.01 3.93 -24.67
CA PRO A 35 22.59 2.74 -25.26
C PRO A 35 23.01 1.72 -24.20
N GLY A 36 22.56 0.48 -24.34
CA GLY A 36 22.85 -0.60 -23.37
C GLY A 36 21.96 -0.63 -22.12
N LEU A 37 20.91 0.21 -22.05
CA LEU A 37 19.78 0.07 -21.12
C LEU A 37 18.48 -0.29 -21.86
N GLU A 38 18.59 -0.75 -23.11
CA GLU A 38 17.48 -1.31 -23.87
C GLU A 38 16.97 -2.60 -23.20
N ASN A 39 15.68 -2.89 -23.35
CA ASN A 39 15.06 -4.09 -22.76
C ASN A 39 15.84 -5.37 -23.11
N GLU A 40 16.32 -5.47 -24.36
CA GLU A 40 17.12 -6.59 -24.84
C GLU A 40 18.48 -6.72 -24.11
N ALA A 41 19.15 -5.59 -23.86
CA ALA A 41 20.42 -5.55 -23.12
C ALA A 41 20.23 -5.89 -21.63
N ILE A 42 19.11 -5.49 -21.03
CA ILE A 42 18.74 -5.83 -19.65
C ILE A 42 18.44 -7.35 -19.51
N HIS A 43 17.81 -7.95 -20.53
CA HIS A 43 17.51 -9.39 -20.52
C HIS A 43 18.74 -10.28 -20.75
N GLN A 44 19.77 -9.80 -21.46
CA GLN A 44 21.03 -10.52 -21.69
C GLN A 44 22.07 -10.33 -20.56
N ALA A 45 21.72 -9.58 -19.51
CA ALA A 45 22.64 -9.02 -18.52
C ALA A 45 23.34 -10.02 -17.57
N SER A 46 23.26 -11.34 -17.76
CA SER A 46 23.76 -12.35 -16.81
C SER A 46 25.24 -12.21 -16.43
N THR A 47 26.05 -11.57 -17.26
CA THR A 47 27.51 -11.46 -17.08
C THR A 47 27.99 -10.09 -16.56
N ASN A 48 27.21 -9.00 -16.69
CA ASN A 48 27.66 -7.60 -16.43
C ASN A 48 26.70 -6.75 -15.57
N LEU A 49 25.93 -7.37 -14.67
CA LEU A 49 24.87 -6.71 -13.88
C LEU A 49 25.33 -5.45 -13.14
N ARG A 50 26.53 -5.45 -12.55
CA ARG A 50 27.02 -4.31 -11.74
C ARG A 50 27.25 -3.05 -12.56
N GLU A 51 27.76 -3.20 -13.78
CA GLU A 51 27.98 -2.08 -14.68
C GLU A 51 26.65 -1.52 -15.19
N ILE A 52 25.70 -2.40 -15.52
CA ILE A 52 24.35 -2.04 -15.97
C ILE A 52 23.60 -1.32 -14.86
N LEU A 53 23.64 -1.82 -13.62
CA LEU A 53 23.09 -1.13 -12.45
C LEU A 53 23.67 0.27 -12.29
N GLY A 54 25.01 0.42 -12.38
CA GLY A 54 25.65 1.73 -12.30
C GLY A 54 25.21 2.70 -13.40
N LYS A 55 25.00 2.20 -14.62
CA LYS A 55 24.44 3.00 -15.74
C LYS A 55 22.98 3.38 -15.48
N MET A 56 22.16 2.43 -15.03
CA MET A 56 20.74 2.65 -14.74
C MET A 56 20.54 3.70 -13.65
N HIS A 57 21.31 3.65 -12.56
CA HIS A 57 21.26 4.66 -11.50
C HIS A 57 21.54 6.07 -12.02
N ARG A 58 22.62 6.25 -12.80
CA ARG A 58 22.97 7.56 -13.38
C ARG A 58 21.91 8.06 -14.35
N TRP A 59 21.38 7.16 -15.18
CA TRP A 59 20.31 7.49 -16.12
C TRP A 59 19.03 7.93 -15.39
N LEU A 60 18.62 7.19 -14.35
CA LEU A 60 17.47 7.56 -13.54
C LEU A 60 17.65 8.86 -12.77
N GLN A 61 18.86 9.13 -12.27
CA GLN A 61 19.18 10.42 -11.66
C GLN A 61 18.97 11.57 -12.63
N LEU A 62 19.42 11.41 -13.89
CA LEU A 62 19.22 12.42 -14.93
C LEU A 62 17.73 12.62 -15.24
N LEU A 63 16.98 11.53 -15.46
CA LEU A 63 15.55 11.61 -15.75
C LEU A 63 14.79 12.26 -14.60
N ASP A 64 15.11 11.88 -13.36
CA ASP A 64 14.42 12.37 -12.18
C ASP A 64 14.56 13.89 -11.96
N MET A 65 15.67 14.49 -12.41
CA MET A 65 15.84 15.96 -12.42
C MET A 65 14.79 16.66 -13.29
N ALA A 66 14.29 16.01 -14.34
CA ALA A 66 13.25 16.54 -15.21
C ALA A 66 11.82 16.21 -14.72
N ILE A 67 11.67 15.32 -13.74
CA ILE A 67 10.37 14.94 -13.18
C ILE A 67 10.03 15.86 -12.01
N THR A 68 8.92 16.60 -12.11
CA THR A 68 8.41 17.42 -10.99
C THR A 68 7.40 16.63 -10.12
N PRO A 69 7.17 17.05 -8.86
CA PRO A 69 6.11 16.46 -8.03
C PRO A 69 4.71 16.56 -8.68
N ALA A 70 4.38 17.67 -9.35
CA ALA A 70 3.12 17.79 -10.11
C ALA A 70 2.98 16.71 -11.20
N MET A 71 4.04 16.42 -11.96
CA MET A 71 4.02 15.37 -12.98
C MET A 71 3.74 13.99 -12.35
N VAL A 72 4.39 13.69 -11.21
CA VAL A 72 4.15 12.43 -10.48
C VAL A 72 2.70 12.36 -9.97
N ARG A 73 2.16 13.45 -9.42
CA ARG A 73 0.76 13.51 -8.96
C ARG A 73 -0.23 13.22 -10.09
N GLN A 74 0.00 13.77 -11.26
CA GLN A 74 -0.88 13.56 -12.43
C GLN A 74 -0.76 12.14 -12.99
N ALA A 75 0.44 11.57 -12.95
CA ALA A 75 0.69 10.22 -13.43
C ALA A 75 0.09 9.15 -12.51
N LEU A 76 0.16 9.33 -11.19
CA LEU A 76 -0.33 8.37 -10.19
C LEU A 76 -1.86 8.31 -10.12
N THR A 77 -2.46 7.67 -11.12
CA THR A 77 -3.91 7.39 -11.22
C THR A 77 -4.25 5.99 -10.69
N ALA A 78 -5.53 5.73 -10.45
CA ALA A 78 -6.02 4.42 -9.99
C ALA A 78 -5.72 3.24 -10.95
N GLU A 79 -5.32 3.54 -12.19
CA GLU A 79 -4.94 2.55 -13.20
C GLU A 79 -3.48 2.11 -13.09
N ILE A 80 -2.66 2.85 -12.33
CA ILE A 80 -1.26 2.48 -12.11
C ILE A 80 -1.18 1.25 -11.21
N ASP A 81 -0.37 0.29 -11.66
CA ASP A 81 -0.04 -0.88 -10.87
C ASP A 81 0.65 -0.47 -9.55
N PRO A 82 0.13 -0.89 -8.38
CA PRO A 82 0.76 -0.64 -7.08
C PRO A 82 2.25 -1.06 -7.04
N GLU A 83 2.67 -2.07 -7.81
CA GLU A 83 4.08 -2.46 -7.88
C GLU A 83 5.00 -1.36 -8.42
N ILE A 84 4.51 -0.53 -9.36
CA ILE A 84 5.27 0.62 -9.88
C ILE A 84 5.39 1.68 -8.78
N ALA A 85 4.31 1.95 -8.05
CA ALA A 85 4.34 2.90 -6.94
C ALA A 85 5.28 2.44 -5.81
N GLU A 86 5.34 1.14 -5.52
CA GLU A 86 6.31 0.60 -4.57
C GLU A 86 7.76 0.68 -5.08
N ALA A 87 7.99 0.44 -6.37
CA ALA A 87 9.30 0.62 -6.98
C ALA A 87 9.76 2.09 -6.88
N LEU A 88 8.85 3.05 -7.12
CA LEU A 88 9.11 4.48 -6.92
C LEU A 88 9.42 4.80 -5.45
N LEU A 89 8.65 4.23 -4.51
CA LEU A 89 8.90 4.45 -3.08
C LEU A 89 10.29 3.93 -2.68
N ARG A 90 10.66 2.73 -3.11
CA ARG A 90 12.01 2.17 -2.88
C ARG A 90 13.10 3.06 -3.50
N TYR A 91 12.88 3.54 -4.72
CA TYR A 91 13.84 4.41 -5.40
C TYR A 91 14.05 5.73 -4.65
N TYR A 92 12.98 6.42 -4.26
CA TYR A 92 13.11 7.72 -3.56
C TYR A 92 13.72 7.57 -2.17
N THR A 93 13.35 6.54 -1.41
CA THR A 93 13.86 6.30 -0.05
C THR A 93 15.33 5.87 0.00
N ARG A 94 15.86 5.28 -1.08
CA ARG A 94 17.26 4.83 -1.18
C ARG A 94 18.24 5.89 -1.70
N LYS A 95 17.77 7.08 -2.04
CA LYS A 95 18.65 8.16 -2.48
C LYS A 95 19.62 8.58 -1.37
N ARG A 96 20.86 8.89 -1.75
CA ARG A 96 21.88 9.38 -0.80
C ARG A 96 21.63 10.83 -0.39
N ASP A 97 21.19 11.64 -1.35
CA ASP A 97 20.90 13.06 -1.18
C ASP A 97 19.41 13.28 -1.43
N PHE A 98 18.71 13.80 -0.42
CA PHE A 98 17.28 14.08 -0.50
C PHE A 98 17.07 15.57 -0.76
N THR A 99 16.38 15.89 -1.86
CA THR A 99 15.89 17.25 -2.12
C THR A 99 14.48 17.44 -1.56
N GLU A 100 14.01 18.69 -1.46
CA GLU A 100 12.60 18.96 -1.10
C GLU A 100 11.65 18.34 -2.14
N ALA A 101 12.03 18.33 -3.42
CA ALA A 101 11.26 17.68 -4.48
C ALA A 101 11.16 16.15 -4.28
N ASP A 102 12.22 15.49 -3.81
CA ASP A 102 12.18 14.05 -3.49
C ASP A 102 11.25 13.73 -2.33
N ARG A 103 11.21 14.62 -1.33
CA ARG A 103 10.28 14.53 -0.21
C ARG A 103 8.84 14.60 -0.71
N ASP A 104 8.53 15.58 -1.54
CA ASP A 104 7.19 15.76 -2.10
C ASP A 104 6.77 14.57 -2.99
N LYS A 105 7.69 14.05 -3.81
CA LYS A 105 7.45 12.82 -4.60
C LYS A 105 7.19 11.61 -3.69
N THR A 106 7.95 11.45 -2.61
CA THR A 106 7.76 10.37 -1.62
C THR A 106 6.41 10.50 -0.93
N ASP A 107 6.04 11.72 -0.52
CA ASP A 107 4.75 12.03 0.11
C ASP A 107 3.57 11.64 -0.80
N LEU A 108 3.67 11.99 -2.08
CA LEU A 108 2.68 11.64 -3.10
C LEU A 108 2.57 10.13 -3.30
N VAL A 109 3.69 9.42 -3.42
CA VAL A 109 3.71 7.97 -3.61
C VAL A 109 3.15 7.24 -2.38
N ALA A 110 3.55 7.62 -1.16
CA ALA A 110 3.03 7.03 0.06
C ALA A 110 1.52 7.28 0.20
N THR A 111 1.07 8.50 -0.10
CA THR A 111 -0.37 8.85 -0.13
C THR A 111 -1.12 8.03 -1.17
N PHE A 112 -0.55 7.82 -2.36
CA PHE A 112 -1.14 7.01 -3.41
C PHE A 112 -1.30 5.54 -2.98
N LEU A 113 -0.26 4.95 -2.39
CA LEU A 113 -0.29 3.58 -1.88
C LEU A 113 -1.34 3.40 -0.77
N TYR A 114 -1.52 4.40 0.09
CA TYR A 114 -2.60 4.38 1.07
C TYR A 114 -3.98 4.47 0.41
N ARG A 115 -4.17 5.26 -0.65
CA ARG A 115 -5.48 5.32 -1.33
C ARG A 115 -5.82 4.05 -2.09
N HIS A 116 -4.81 3.37 -2.62
CA HIS A 116 -4.95 2.21 -3.49
C HIS A 116 -4.28 1.00 -2.85
N PRO A 117 -4.84 0.44 -1.76
CA PRO A 117 -4.32 -0.79 -1.20
C PRO A 117 -4.36 -1.90 -2.24
N ARG A 118 -3.37 -2.80 -2.19
CA ARG A 118 -3.35 -4.03 -3.00
C ARG A 118 -4.62 -4.86 -2.81
N VAL A 119 -5.23 -4.78 -1.63
CA VAL A 119 -6.49 -5.44 -1.30
C VAL A 119 -7.50 -4.40 -0.77
N PRO A 120 -8.70 -4.29 -1.34
CA PRO A 120 -9.75 -3.43 -0.76
C PRO A 120 -9.99 -3.75 0.73
N GLY A 121 -10.02 -2.71 1.56
CA GLY A 121 -10.15 -2.83 3.02
C GLY A 121 -8.87 -3.29 3.76
N GLN A 122 -7.70 -3.33 3.10
CA GLN A 122 -6.43 -3.72 3.73
C GLN A 122 -6.10 -2.88 4.97
N TRP A 123 -6.45 -1.60 4.98
CA TRP A 123 -6.17 -0.68 6.11
C TRP A 123 -7.22 -0.77 7.22
N GLU A 124 -8.43 -1.24 6.90
CA GLU A 124 -9.53 -1.44 7.86
C GLU A 124 -9.33 -2.72 8.68
N ARG A 125 -8.55 -3.65 8.15
CA ARG A 125 -8.13 -4.88 8.84
C ARG A 125 -7.00 -4.56 9.80
N ARG A 126 -7.34 -4.27 11.07
CA ARG A 126 -6.36 -4.11 12.15
C ARG A 126 -5.56 -5.41 12.35
N GLY A 127 -4.37 -5.47 11.78
CA GLY A 127 -3.32 -6.41 12.17
C GLY A 127 -2.47 -5.79 13.28
N TYR A 128 -1.95 -6.61 14.19
CA TYR A 128 -0.98 -6.17 15.19
C TYR A 128 0.44 -6.31 14.60
N GLY A 129 1.29 -5.30 14.85
CA GLY A 129 2.69 -5.28 14.43
C GLY A 129 3.54 -6.37 15.09
N LEU A 130 4.74 -6.59 14.54
CA LEU A 130 5.66 -7.69 14.90
C LEU A 130 6.21 -7.62 16.34
N ASP A 131 6.07 -6.51 17.07
CA ASP A 131 6.75 -6.30 18.37
C ASP A 131 5.83 -5.98 19.57
N GLY A 132 4.49 -5.99 19.41
CA GLY A 132 3.56 -5.94 20.56
C GLY A 132 3.36 -4.59 21.28
N ASP A 133 4.05 -3.50 20.94
CA ASP A 133 3.81 -2.16 21.50
C ASP A 133 3.03 -1.25 20.54
N LEU A 134 1.78 -0.90 20.92
CA LEU A 134 0.75 -0.24 20.10
C LEU A 134 0.49 -0.94 18.74
N PRO A 135 -0.75 -1.07 18.24
CA PRO A 135 -0.92 -1.63 16.91
C PRO A 135 -0.33 -0.67 15.87
N LEU A 136 0.90 -0.95 15.40
CA LEU A 136 1.45 -0.34 14.18
C LEU A 136 0.36 -0.44 13.12
N SER A 137 0.11 0.67 12.43
CA SER A 137 -0.99 0.68 11.47
C SER A 137 -0.73 -0.40 10.38
N PRO A 138 -1.76 -1.08 9.85
CA PRO A 138 -1.57 -2.06 8.79
C PRO A 138 -0.82 -1.49 7.57
N PHE A 139 -0.93 -0.18 7.37
CA PHE A 139 -0.19 0.55 6.35
C PHE A 139 1.29 0.72 6.69
N GLU A 140 1.64 0.99 7.95
CA GLU A 140 3.02 1.00 8.42
C GLU A 140 3.71 -0.35 8.21
N ILE A 141 3.02 -1.45 8.52
CA ILE A 141 3.52 -2.80 8.27
C ILE A 141 3.77 -3.02 6.78
N ALA A 142 2.84 -2.59 5.92
CA ALA A 142 3.02 -2.67 4.48
C ALA A 142 4.22 -1.84 4.00
N LEU A 143 4.41 -0.63 4.54
CA LEU A 143 5.57 0.21 4.21
C LEU A 143 6.88 -0.43 4.69
N ILE A 144 6.90 -1.06 5.86
CA ILE A 144 8.06 -1.84 6.34
C ILE A 144 8.32 -3.01 5.40
N GLU A 145 7.30 -3.74 4.92
CA GLU A 145 7.46 -4.83 3.94
C GLU A 145 8.01 -4.30 2.60
N ILE A 146 7.48 -3.17 2.12
CA ILE A 146 7.93 -2.54 0.88
C ILE A 146 9.39 -2.11 1.01
N LEU A 147 9.76 -1.55 2.16
CA LEU A 147 11.09 -1.00 2.44
C LEU A 147 12.03 -1.99 3.14
N ALA A 148 11.65 -3.27 3.27
CA ALA A 148 12.24 -4.28 4.17
C ALA A 148 13.77 -4.50 4.02
N ASP A 149 14.35 -4.03 2.93
CA ASP A 149 15.79 -4.12 2.65
C ASP A 149 16.57 -2.87 3.09
N SER A 150 15.89 -1.88 3.69
CA SER A 150 16.49 -0.66 4.21
C SER A 150 16.66 -0.80 5.71
N ASP A 151 17.89 -0.67 6.22
CA ASP A 151 18.16 -0.57 7.66
C ASP A 151 17.42 0.67 8.18
N THR A 152 16.20 0.46 8.67
CA THR A 152 15.34 1.55 9.12
C THR A 152 15.79 1.92 10.53
N PRO A 153 16.43 3.08 10.72
CA PRO A 153 16.89 3.48 12.04
C PRO A 153 15.67 3.74 12.94
N LEU A 154 15.82 3.48 14.23
CA LEU A 154 14.81 3.84 15.23
C LEU A 154 14.46 5.33 15.11
N LEU A 155 13.16 5.62 15.13
CA LEU A 155 12.68 6.98 15.06
C LEU A 155 13.07 7.73 16.36
N PRO A 156 13.74 8.89 16.28
CA PRO A 156 14.07 9.68 17.48
C PRO A 156 12.81 10.05 18.26
N GLU A 157 12.90 10.10 19.60
CA GLU A 157 11.76 10.45 20.47
C GLU A 157 11.15 11.81 20.12
N GLU A 158 11.97 12.79 19.75
CA GLU A 158 11.50 14.11 19.27
C GLU A 158 10.55 13.99 18.08
N HIS A 159 10.88 13.12 17.12
CA HIS A 159 10.04 12.85 15.95
C HIS A 159 8.80 12.04 16.31
N VAL A 160 8.86 11.15 17.31
CA VAL A 160 7.68 10.46 17.84
C VAL A 160 6.69 11.47 18.43
N GLN A 161 7.17 12.49 19.15
CA GLN A 161 6.30 13.55 19.69
C GLN A 161 5.67 14.39 18.57
N LEU A 162 6.43 14.71 17.51
CA LEU A 162 5.89 15.41 16.34
C LEU A 162 4.79 14.59 15.64
N LEU A 163 4.89 13.27 15.59
CA LEU A 163 3.84 12.43 15.00
C LEU A 163 2.52 12.53 15.76
N ARG A 164 2.56 12.73 17.08
CA ARG A 164 1.35 12.89 17.91
C ARG A 164 0.57 14.16 17.58
N GLU A 165 1.19 15.16 16.95
CA GLU A 165 0.49 16.37 16.51
C GLU A 165 -0.44 16.13 15.31
N PHE A 166 -0.27 15.06 14.53
CA PHE A 166 -1.14 14.79 13.39
C PHE A 166 -2.57 14.39 13.77
N GLU A 167 -2.76 13.73 14.91
CA GLU A 167 -4.09 13.32 15.37
C GLU A 167 -5.01 14.52 15.64
N PRO A 168 -4.64 15.52 16.48
CA PRO A 168 -5.48 16.70 16.68
C PRO A 168 -5.61 17.53 15.40
N LEU A 169 -4.59 17.58 14.53
CA LEU A 169 -4.72 18.21 13.22
C LEU A 169 -5.78 17.52 12.35
N ARG A 170 -5.85 16.18 12.40
CA ARG A 170 -6.86 15.40 11.68
C ARG A 170 -8.26 15.66 12.20
N GLU A 171 -8.44 15.76 13.52
CA GLU A 171 -9.73 16.11 14.13
C GLU A 171 -10.17 17.54 13.73
N HIS A 172 -9.24 18.51 13.72
CA HIS A 172 -9.53 19.87 13.29
C HIS A 172 -10.03 19.97 11.84
N ILE A 173 -9.59 19.09 10.93
CA ILE A 173 -10.04 19.09 9.52
C ILE A 173 -11.56 18.94 9.43
N GLN A 174 -12.15 18.08 10.27
CA GLN A 174 -13.59 17.83 10.27
C GLN A 174 -14.39 19.06 10.75
N GLY A 175 -13.76 19.95 11.52
CA GLY A 175 -14.38 21.17 12.05
C GLY A 175 -14.52 22.31 11.04
N PHE A 176 -13.82 22.27 9.89
CA PHE A 176 -13.92 23.36 8.91
C PHE A 176 -15.23 23.31 8.14
N VAL A 177 -16.11 24.28 8.36
CA VAL A 177 -17.42 24.35 7.71
C VAL A 177 -17.35 24.91 6.28
N ASN A 178 -16.40 25.80 5.99
CA ASN A 178 -16.27 26.44 4.69
C ASN A 178 -14.80 26.61 4.26
N PHE A 179 -14.59 26.82 2.97
CA PHE A 179 -13.26 26.95 2.37
C PHE A 179 -12.42 28.10 2.98
N ASN A 180 -13.06 29.23 3.33
CA ASN A 180 -12.36 30.36 3.92
C ASN A 180 -11.79 30.02 5.30
N ALA A 181 -12.58 29.34 6.15
CA ALA A 181 -12.14 28.88 7.46
C ALA A 181 -10.94 27.93 7.35
N LEU A 182 -10.93 27.05 6.33
CA LEU A 182 -9.80 26.15 6.07
C LEU A 182 -8.54 26.95 5.67
N ILE A 183 -8.64 27.88 4.73
CA ILE A 183 -7.49 28.68 4.25
C ILE A 183 -6.96 29.61 5.35
N ASP A 184 -7.85 30.30 6.07
CA ASP A 184 -7.49 31.26 7.11
C ASP A 184 -6.86 30.59 8.35
N SER A 185 -7.17 29.31 8.59
CA SER A 185 -6.60 28.56 9.72
C SER A 185 -5.08 28.38 9.66
N GLY A 186 -4.48 28.52 8.48
CA GLY A 186 -3.05 28.26 8.27
C GLY A 186 -2.66 26.78 8.42
N ILE A 187 -3.62 25.85 8.51
CA ILE A 187 -3.35 24.42 8.76
C ILE A 187 -2.40 23.81 7.70
N LEU A 188 -2.51 24.27 6.45
CA LEU A 188 -1.68 23.81 5.33
C LEU A 188 -0.20 24.20 5.53
N SER A 189 0.06 25.42 5.97
CA SER A 189 1.41 25.91 6.29
C SER A 189 1.98 25.17 7.50
N ARG A 190 1.18 25.03 8.57
CA ARG A 190 1.59 24.31 9.78
C ARG A 190 2.00 22.87 9.48
N VAL A 191 1.23 22.15 8.68
CA VAL A 191 1.55 20.76 8.32
C VAL A 191 2.79 20.69 7.45
N ARG A 192 3.01 21.66 6.56
CA ARG A 192 4.25 21.71 5.76
C ARG A 192 5.47 21.90 6.64
N GLU A 193 5.42 22.82 7.59
CA GLU A 193 6.50 23.05 8.57
C GLU A 193 6.76 21.78 9.40
N LEU A 194 5.70 21.10 9.83
CA LEU A 194 5.80 19.86 10.59
C LEU A 194 6.35 18.69 9.74
N LYS A 195 6.02 18.62 8.44
CA LYS A 195 6.66 17.67 7.52
C LYS A 195 8.14 17.97 7.33
N GLN A 196 8.52 19.25 7.28
CA GLN A 196 9.90 19.68 7.13
C GLN A 196 10.76 19.37 8.36
N SER A 197 10.18 19.45 9.57
CA SER A 197 10.91 19.20 10.83
C SER A 197 11.40 17.75 10.99
N PHE A 198 10.78 16.77 10.33
CA PHE A 198 11.28 15.38 10.34
C PHE A 198 12.63 15.19 9.62
N GLY A 199 13.09 16.17 8.84
CA GLY A 199 14.39 16.12 8.17
C GLY A 199 14.58 14.85 7.34
N ARG A 200 15.55 14.01 7.73
CA ARG A 200 15.83 12.70 7.10
C ARG A 200 14.86 11.60 7.52
N SER A 201 14.30 11.68 8.73
CA SER A 201 13.33 10.71 9.24
C SER A 201 11.99 10.77 8.51
N PHE A 202 11.77 11.74 7.61
CA PHE A 202 10.58 11.79 6.76
C PHE A 202 10.32 10.47 6.02
N HIS A 203 11.39 9.79 5.57
CA HIS A 203 11.32 8.54 4.82
C HIS A 203 11.08 7.31 5.71
N HIS A 204 10.97 7.49 7.03
CA HIS A 204 10.71 6.39 7.96
C HIS A 204 9.28 5.85 7.75
N PRO A 205 9.08 4.52 7.72
CA PRO A 205 7.77 3.89 7.52
C PRO A 205 6.68 4.44 8.44
N GLY A 206 6.95 4.59 9.74
CA GLY A 206 5.99 5.15 10.70
C GLY A 206 5.63 6.62 10.47
N VAL A 207 6.56 7.41 9.92
CA VAL A 207 6.29 8.82 9.57
C VAL A 207 5.37 8.88 8.35
N LEU A 208 5.72 8.15 7.29
CA LEU A 208 4.90 8.03 6.09
C LEU A 208 3.52 7.42 6.40
N ALA A 209 3.45 6.46 7.31
CA ALA A 209 2.20 5.82 7.72
C ALA A 209 1.25 6.74 8.49
N THR A 210 1.79 7.78 9.14
CA THR A 210 1.00 8.80 9.83
C THR A 210 0.57 9.90 8.86
N ILE A 211 1.47 10.31 7.96
CA ILE A 211 1.25 11.41 7.02
C ILE A 211 0.26 11.02 5.90
N ALA A 212 0.38 9.81 5.34
CA ALA A 212 -0.45 9.41 4.20
C ALA A 212 -1.97 9.40 4.51
N PRO A 213 -2.45 8.82 5.63
CA PRO A 213 -3.85 8.95 6.04
C PRO A 213 -4.28 10.41 6.24
N TYR A 214 -3.42 11.23 6.85
CA TYR A 214 -3.70 12.65 7.03
C TYR A 214 -3.92 13.36 5.68
N ASN A 215 -3.01 13.14 4.72
CA ASN A 215 -3.07 13.72 3.38
C ASN A 215 -4.36 13.35 2.63
N VAL A 216 -4.89 12.15 2.86
CA VAL A 216 -6.14 11.69 2.27
C VAL A 216 -7.32 12.44 2.85
N VAL A 217 -7.38 12.57 4.17
CA VAL A 217 -8.46 13.27 4.87
C VAL A 217 -8.46 14.76 4.52
N ILE A 218 -7.31 15.44 4.60
CA ILE A 218 -7.23 16.87 4.22
C ILE A 218 -7.52 17.06 2.74
N GLY A 219 -7.04 16.18 1.86
CA GLY A 219 -7.28 16.26 0.43
C GLY A 219 -8.78 16.16 0.11
N ALA A 220 -9.46 15.14 0.64
CA ALA A 220 -10.89 14.96 0.43
C ALA A 220 -11.71 16.15 0.97
N ARG A 221 -11.36 16.66 2.16
CA ARG A 221 -12.05 17.83 2.73
C ARG A 221 -11.77 19.11 1.96
N PHE A 222 -10.54 19.28 1.48
CA PHE A 222 -10.16 20.40 0.64
C PHE A 222 -10.96 20.39 -0.67
N ASP A 223 -10.99 19.25 -1.37
CA ASP A 223 -11.71 19.09 -2.64
C ASP A 223 -13.20 19.37 -2.48
N GLU A 224 -13.82 18.86 -1.40
CA GLU A 224 -15.22 19.12 -1.06
C GLU A 224 -15.50 20.63 -0.86
N LEU A 225 -14.75 21.28 0.04
CA LEU A 225 -14.96 22.69 0.37
C LEU A 225 -14.62 23.61 -0.80
N PHE A 226 -13.59 23.26 -1.57
CA PHE A 226 -13.18 23.99 -2.77
C PHE A 226 -14.24 23.90 -3.87
N GLY A 227 -14.77 22.71 -4.14
CA GLY A 227 -15.85 22.51 -5.11
C GLY A 227 -17.11 23.31 -4.75
N VAL A 228 -17.50 23.33 -3.48
CA VAL A 228 -18.61 24.18 -3.01
C VAL A 228 -18.32 25.67 -3.23
N ALA A 229 -17.11 26.13 -2.88
CA ALA A 229 -16.73 27.53 -3.05
C ALA A 229 -16.71 27.96 -4.53
N ILE A 230 -16.14 27.15 -5.42
CA ILE A 230 -16.14 27.43 -6.87
C ILE A 230 -17.57 27.42 -7.42
N GLY A 231 -18.40 26.45 -7.01
CA GLY A 231 -19.79 26.37 -7.42
C GLY A 231 -20.59 27.62 -7.05
N GLU A 232 -20.42 28.14 -5.83
CA GLU A 232 -21.02 29.39 -5.39
C GLU A 232 -20.53 30.58 -6.22
N ILE A 233 -19.22 30.69 -6.45
CA ILE A 233 -18.61 31.75 -7.27
C ILE A 233 -19.16 31.72 -8.71
N LYS A 234 -19.23 30.53 -9.33
CA LYS A 234 -19.81 30.35 -10.68
C LYS A 234 -21.29 30.68 -10.72
N SER A 235 -22.05 30.31 -9.68
CA SER A 235 -23.48 30.63 -9.58
C SER A 235 -23.73 32.14 -9.48
N PHE A 236 -22.88 32.84 -8.73
CA PHE A 236 -22.93 34.28 -8.59
C PHE A 236 -22.50 34.98 -9.89
N ALA A 237 -21.44 34.50 -10.54
CA ALA A 237 -21.00 34.96 -11.85
C ALA A 237 -22.14 34.91 -12.88
N LYS A 238 -22.86 33.79 -12.93
CA LYS A 238 -24.04 33.62 -13.80
C LYS A 238 -25.17 34.60 -13.45
N ALA A 239 -25.44 34.83 -12.16
CA ALA A 239 -26.47 35.79 -11.74
C ALA A 239 -26.11 37.24 -12.09
N VAL A 240 -24.83 37.60 -12.02
CA VAL A 240 -24.33 38.93 -12.42
C VAL A 240 -24.42 39.11 -13.95
N GLU A 241 -24.09 38.08 -14.71
CA GLU A 241 -24.24 38.05 -16.16
C GLU A 241 -25.72 38.17 -16.59
N GLU A 242 -26.64 37.45 -15.93
CA GLU A 242 -28.09 37.56 -16.14
C GLU A 242 -28.64 38.98 -15.84
N LEU A 243 -27.98 39.73 -14.97
CA LEU A 243 -28.30 41.13 -14.65
C LEU A 243 -27.57 42.15 -15.54
N GLY A 244 -26.78 41.68 -16.51
CA GLY A 244 -26.03 42.53 -17.45
C GLY A 244 -24.71 43.09 -16.91
N GLY A 245 -24.21 42.59 -15.78
CA GLY A 245 -22.89 42.95 -15.25
C GLY A 245 -21.78 42.03 -15.78
N SER A 246 -20.56 42.55 -15.98
CA SER A 246 -19.40 41.73 -16.40
C SER A 246 -18.27 41.66 -15.36
N ILE A 247 -18.28 42.52 -14.33
CA ILE A 247 -17.25 42.59 -13.29
C ILE A 247 -17.81 42.06 -11.97
N LEU A 248 -17.15 41.05 -11.39
CA LEU A 248 -17.53 40.46 -10.12
C LEU A 248 -16.94 41.24 -8.95
N SER A 249 -15.62 41.42 -8.91
CA SER A 249 -14.92 42.17 -7.86
C SER A 249 -13.51 42.56 -8.30
N ASN A 250 -12.92 43.58 -7.67
CA ASN A 250 -11.50 43.89 -7.79
C ASN A 250 -10.75 43.20 -6.65
N ILE A 251 -9.80 42.32 -6.98
CA ILE A 251 -8.96 41.61 -6.00
C ILE A 251 -7.51 41.86 -6.34
N ASP A 252 -6.75 42.38 -5.37
CA ASP A 252 -5.32 42.68 -5.51
C ASP A 252 -5.00 43.60 -6.71
N GLY A 253 -5.91 44.52 -7.06
CA GLY A 253 -5.76 45.47 -8.17
C GLY A 253 -6.19 44.94 -9.54
N VAL A 254 -6.70 43.71 -9.62
CA VAL A 254 -7.17 43.08 -10.86
C VAL A 254 -8.69 42.89 -10.81
N ASP A 255 -9.38 43.35 -11.86
CA ASP A 255 -10.82 43.13 -12.02
C ASP A 255 -11.08 41.68 -12.42
N VAL A 256 -11.71 40.93 -11.52
CA VAL A 256 -12.16 39.56 -11.79
C VAL A 256 -13.49 39.65 -12.52
N THR A 257 -13.48 39.30 -13.81
CA THR A 257 -14.68 39.27 -14.67
C THR A 257 -15.37 37.91 -14.62
N VAL A 258 -16.61 37.86 -15.11
CA VAL A 258 -17.38 36.61 -15.27
C VAL A 258 -16.61 35.60 -16.15
N GLU A 259 -15.98 36.07 -17.23
CA GLU A 259 -15.18 35.23 -18.13
C GLU A 259 -13.99 34.55 -17.41
N HIS A 260 -13.28 35.28 -16.54
CA HIS A 260 -12.19 34.71 -15.75
C HIS A 260 -12.65 33.59 -14.82
N VAL A 261 -13.87 33.70 -14.26
CA VAL A 261 -14.47 32.67 -13.40
C VAL A 261 -14.99 31.48 -14.20
N GLN A 262 -15.51 31.71 -15.41
CA GLN A 262 -15.92 30.64 -16.31
C GLN A 262 -14.72 29.83 -16.82
N ALA A 263 -13.58 30.48 -17.05
CA ALA A 263 -12.32 29.85 -17.41
C ALA A 263 -11.63 29.12 -16.23
N LEU A 264 -12.14 29.25 -15.00
CA LEU A 264 -11.63 28.53 -13.84
C LEU A 264 -12.07 27.05 -13.89
N GLU A 265 -11.23 26.22 -14.51
CA GLU A 265 -11.39 24.77 -14.49
C GLU A 265 -10.92 24.18 -13.16
N GLU A 266 -11.87 23.63 -12.40
CA GLU A 266 -11.62 22.96 -11.11
C GLU A 266 -10.57 21.85 -11.25
N GLY A 267 -10.64 21.10 -12.36
CA GLY A 267 -9.71 20.01 -12.65
C GLY A 267 -8.30 20.49 -13.01
N GLU A 268 -8.11 21.68 -13.56
CA GLU A 268 -6.77 22.21 -13.89
C GLU A 268 -6.08 22.82 -12.68
N LEU A 269 -6.82 23.51 -11.80
CA LEU A 269 -6.25 24.09 -10.58
C LEU A 269 -5.74 23.05 -9.59
N LEU A 270 -6.39 21.88 -9.53
CA LEU A 270 -5.97 20.75 -8.70
C LEU A 270 -4.74 19.99 -9.27
N LYS A 271 -4.42 20.22 -10.56
CA LYS A 271 -3.29 19.60 -11.27
C LYS A 271 -1.99 20.39 -11.16
N ILE A 272 -2.02 21.63 -10.69
CA ILE A 272 -0.87 22.53 -10.57
C ILE A 272 -0.05 22.19 -9.31
N ASP A 273 1.24 22.54 -9.33
CA ASP A 273 2.09 22.44 -8.15
C ASP A 273 1.47 23.18 -6.96
N TYR A 274 1.52 22.54 -5.79
CA TYR A 274 0.75 22.97 -4.62
C TYR A 274 1.11 24.39 -4.15
N VAL A 275 2.38 24.78 -4.32
CA VAL A 275 2.88 26.11 -3.97
C VAL A 275 2.29 27.19 -4.85
N GLU A 276 2.24 26.95 -6.16
CA GLU A 276 1.67 27.89 -7.13
C GLU A 276 0.13 27.90 -7.06
N ALA A 277 -0.47 26.77 -6.70
CA ALA A 277 -1.90 26.64 -6.48
C ALA A 277 -2.38 27.38 -5.22
N LEU A 278 -1.56 27.48 -4.17
CA LEU A 278 -1.91 28.12 -2.90
C LEU A 278 -2.32 29.60 -3.07
N ASP A 279 -1.59 30.36 -3.89
CA ASP A 279 -1.94 31.76 -4.16
C ASP A 279 -3.23 31.87 -4.99
N LYS A 280 -3.47 30.93 -5.90
CA LYS A 280 -4.74 30.83 -6.64
C LYS A 280 -5.91 30.49 -5.69
N PHE A 281 -5.69 29.61 -4.71
CA PHE A 281 -6.67 29.28 -3.66
C PHE A 281 -6.97 30.46 -2.73
N ARG A 282 -5.94 31.24 -2.35
CA ARG A 282 -6.14 32.47 -1.58
C ARG A 282 -6.95 33.50 -2.36
N ARG A 283 -6.74 33.63 -3.67
CA ARG A 283 -7.57 34.50 -4.53
C ARG A 283 -9.02 34.03 -4.58
N VAL A 284 -9.27 32.73 -4.69
CA VAL A 284 -10.63 32.14 -4.63
C VAL A 284 -11.28 32.44 -3.28
N SER A 285 -10.53 32.30 -2.18
CA SER A 285 -11.02 32.63 -0.83
C SER A 285 -11.38 34.12 -0.69
N LYS A 286 -10.51 35.03 -1.17
CA LYS A 286 -10.80 36.48 -1.19
C LYS A 286 -12.06 36.79 -2.01
N LEU A 287 -12.21 36.16 -3.18
CA LEU A 287 -13.39 36.34 -4.04
C LEU A 287 -14.67 35.88 -3.36
N LYS A 288 -14.63 34.72 -2.71
CA LYS A 288 -15.76 34.22 -1.92
C LYS A 288 -16.12 35.18 -0.77
N LYS A 289 -15.14 35.68 -0.03
CA LYS A 289 -15.38 36.68 1.04
C LYS A 289 -16.04 37.95 0.53
N GLU A 290 -15.65 38.44 -0.64
CA GLU A 290 -16.28 39.62 -1.24
C GLU A 290 -17.70 39.35 -1.75
N ILE A 291 -17.99 38.14 -2.22
CA ILE A 291 -19.36 37.72 -2.57
C ILE A 291 -20.24 37.59 -1.31
N ASP A 292 -19.74 36.97 -0.25
CA ASP A 292 -20.46 36.77 1.01
C ASP A 292 -20.82 38.10 1.70
N LYS A 293 -20.00 39.15 1.52
CA LYS A 293 -20.27 40.51 2.02
C LYS A 293 -21.38 41.24 1.26
N ARG A 294 -21.68 40.83 0.02
CA ARG A 294 -22.71 41.49 -0.80
C ARG A 294 -24.10 40.94 -0.45
N PRO A 295 -25.14 41.81 -0.37
CA PRO A 295 -26.50 41.36 -0.12
C PRO A 295 -26.92 40.30 -1.16
N ARG A 296 -27.47 39.17 -0.69
CA ARG A 296 -27.99 38.11 -1.58
C ARG A 296 -28.97 38.74 -2.57
N ILE A 297 -28.63 38.67 -3.85
CA ILE A 297 -29.49 39.11 -4.96
C ILE A 297 -30.78 38.28 -4.88
N ARG A 298 -31.86 38.89 -4.39
CA ARG A 298 -33.17 38.25 -4.28
C ARG A 298 -33.72 38.04 -5.69
N ARG A 299 -33.66 36.80 -6.19
CA ARG A 299 -34.47 36.38 -7.35
C ARG A 299 -35.94 36.48 -7.00
N ALA A 300 -36.69 37.29 -7.74
CA ALA A 300 -38.15 37.24 -7.73
C ALA A 300 -38.60 35.90 -8.33
N ALA A 301 -39.48 35.19 -7.62
CA ALA A 301 -40.04 33.93 -8.05
C ALA A 301 -41.22 34.14 -9.01
N THR A 302 -41.30 33.31 -10.05
CA THR A 302 -42.54 33.06 -10.81
C THR A 302 -42.67 31.55 -11.12
N PRO A 303 -43.90 31.01 -11.21
CA PRO A 303 -44.20 29.63 -10.81
C PRO A 303 -44.29 28.60 -11.95
N ALA A 304 -44.08 27.35 -11.52
CA ALA A 304 -44.50 26.03 -12.01
C ALA A 304 -45.24 25.88 -13.36
N GLY A 305 -44.70 24.98 -14.20
CA GLY A 305 -45.42 24.23 -15.24
C GLY A 305 -45.10 22.74 -15.14
N MET A 306 -46.14 21.91 -14.97
CA MET A 306 -46.08 20.44 -14.81
C MET A 306 -45.85 19.68 -16.14
N PRO A 307 -45.57 18.35 -16.09
CA PRO A 307 -44.84 17.62 -17.13
C PRO A 307 -45.74 16.86 -18.12
N ALA A 308 -45.18 16.50 -19.29
CA ALA A 308 -45.78 15.57 -20.24
C ALA A 308 -44.94 14.28 -20.37
N ARG A 309 -45.64 13.14 -20.26
CA ARG A 309 -45.18 11.75 -20.43
C ARG A 309 -45.13 11.32 -21.90
N SER A 310 -44.16 10.48 -22.24
CA SER A 310 -44.27 9.24 -23.05
C SER A 310 -42.87 8.59 -23.07
N GLY A 311 -42.60 7.29 -23.02
CA GLY A 311 -43.35 6.06 -23.22
C GLY A 311 -42.48 5.13 -24.07
N GLY A 312 -42.17 3.89 -23.63
CA GLY A 312 -41.72 2.82 -24.55
C GLY A 312 -40.50 1.98 -24.16
N ALA A 313 -40.76 0.94 -23.35
CA ALA A 313 -40.32 -0.47 -23.41
C ALA A 313 -38.99 -0.96 -24.06
N ALA A 314 -38.32 -1.81 -23.27
CA ALA A 314 -37.76 -3.15 -23.58
C ALA A 314 -36.48 -3.31 -24.43
N ALA A 315 -35.44 -3.95 -23.86
CA ALA A 315 -35.13 -5.37 -24.07
C ALA A 315 -33.74 -5.73 -23.49
N ALA A 316 -33.62 -6.94 -22.97
CA ALA A 316 -32.42 -7.54 -22.41
C ALA A 316 -31.44 -8.05 -23.49
N ALA A 317 -30.13 -8.04 -23.20
CA ALA A 317 -29.21 -9.15 -23.51
C ALA A 317 -27.81 -8.92 -22.92
N LYS A 318 -27.37 -9.84 -22.05
CA LYS A 318 -25.97 -10.28 -21.89
C LYS A 318 -25.81 -11.50 -22.82
N PRO A 319 -24.62 -11.82 -23.39
CA PRO A 319 -23.64 -12.56 -22.59
C PRO A 319 -22.13 -12.38 -22.92
N ALA A 320 -21.35 -12.79 -21.92
CA ALA A 320 -20.09 -13.55 -21.94
C ALA A 320 -18.89 -13.07 -22.78
N ARG A 321 -17.78 -12.78 -22.09
CA ARG A 321 -16.43 -12.91 -22.63
C ARG A 321 -15.60 -13.91 -21.81
N VAL A 322 -15.32 -14.99 -22.52
CA VAL A 322 -14.37 -16.10 -22.34
C VAL A 322 -13.16 -15.82 -21.46
N ARG A 323 -12.96 -16.70 -20.46
CA ARG A 323 -11.71 -16.92 -19.72
C ARG A 323 -10.79 -17.81 -20.56
N PRO A 324 -9.50 -17.50 -20.76
CA PRO A 324 -8.55 -18.50 -21.25
C PRO A 324 -8.18 -19.45 -20.10
N THR A 325 -8.51 -20.73 -20.25
CA THR A 325 -7.90 -21.83 -19.50
C THR A 325 -6.55 -22.16 -20.13
N THR A 326 -5.46 -21.74 -19.49
CA THR A 326 -4.12 -22.25 -19.80
C THR A 326 -3.87 -23.52 -19.00
N ALA A 327 -3.44 -24.57 -19.70
CA ALA A 327 -3.13 -25.88 -19.12
C ALA A 327 -1.93 -25.81 -18.15
N PRO A 328 -1.88 -26.66 -17.11
CA PRO A 328 -0.79 -26.62 -16.13
C PRO A 328 0.52 -27.10 -16.76
N VAL A 329 1.52 -26.22 -16.74
CA VAL A 329 2.91 -26.56 -17.04
C VAL A 329 3.45 -27.37 -15.86
N LYS A 330 3.80 -28.64 -16.10
CA LYS A 330 4.40 -29.51 -15.07
C LYS A 330 5.69 -28.89 -14.53
N HIS A 331 5.74 -28.67 -13.22
CA HIS A 331 6.92 -28.13 -12.54
C HIS A 331 7.96 -29.25 -12.33
N VAL A 332 9.15 -29.11 -12.92
CA VAL A 332 10.28 -30.01 -12.66
C VAL A 332 11.18 -29.34 -11.62
N ALA A 333 11.15 -29.86 -10.39
CA ALA A 333 11.88 -29.28 -9.26
C ALA A 333 13.38 -29.61 -9.32
N LEU A 334 14.22 -28.61 -9.02
CA LEU A 334 15.64 -28.80 -8.72
C LEU A 334 15.83 -29.26 -7.26
N PRO A 335 16.96 -29.90 -6.91
CA PRO A 335 17.23 -30.32 -5.54
C PRO A 335 17.27 -29.13 -4.57
N VAL A 336 16.63 -29.27 -3.40
CA VAL A 336 16.58 -28.26 -2.35
C VAL A 336 17.98 -27.97 -1.81
N THR A 337 18.38 -26.70 -1.82
CA THR A 337 19.69 -26.28 -1.28
C THR A 337 19.61 -25.91 0.19
N ALA A 338 20.71 -26.07 0.93
CA ALA A 338 20.79 -25.71 2.35
C ALA A 338 20.49 -24.21 2.61
N GLN A 339 20.84 -23.34 1.66
CA GLN A 339 20.55 -21.91 1.73
C GLN A 339 19.04 -21.62 1.62
N GLN A 340 18.34 -22.29 0.71
CA GLN A 340 16.88 -22.16 0.58
C GLN A 340 16.15 -22.65 1.84
N LEU A 341 16.63 -23.75 2.42
CA LEU A 341 16.08 -24.30 3.66
C LEU A 341 16.26 -23.33 4.83
N SER A 342 17.46 -22.75 4.99
CA SER A 342 17.73 -21.74 6.02
C SER A 342 16.86 -20.47 5.86
N MET A 343 16.63 -20.02 4.62
CA MET A 343 15.75 -18.88 4.35
C MET A 343 14.30 -19.16 4.72
N GLU A 344 13.76 -20.34 4.37
CA GLU A 344 12.39 -20.70 4.76
C GLU A 344 12.27 -20.97 6.27
N GLU A 345 13.31 -21.49 6.93
CA GLU A 345 13.33 -21.62 8.38
C GLU A 345 13.24 -20.27 9.10
N ALA A 346 13.96 -19.25 8.62
CA ALA A 346 13.88 -17.90 9.17
C ALA A 346 12.47 -17.32 9.01
N LYS A 347 11.80 -17.56 7.87
CA LYS A 347 10.41 -17.14 7.65
C LYS A 347 9.44 -17.88 8.56
N LEU A 348 9.63 -19.19 8.76
CA LEU A 348 8.77 -19.98 9.65
C LEU A 348 8.87 -19.51 11.10
N ARG A 349 10.05 -19.15 11.61
CA ARG A 349 10.19 -18.57 12.95
C ARG A 349 9.41 -17.26 13.11
N ARG A 350 9.39 -16.41 12.07
CA ARG A 350 8.58 -15.19 12.07
C ARG A 350 7.09 -15.49 12.11
N VAL A 351 6.64 -16.53 11.39
CA VAL A 351 5.23 -16.98 11.43
C VAL A 351 4.87 -17.55 12.80
N GLU A 352 5.74 -18.37 13.40
CA GLU A 352 5.54 -18.90 14.76
C GLU A 352 5.36 -17.77 15.77
N GLU A 353 6.25 -16.77 15.76
CA GLU A 353 6.18 -15.65 16.69
C GLU A 353 4.95 -14.78 16.45
N SER A 354 4.62 -14.49 15.19
CA SER A 354 3.43 -13.71 14.84
C SER A 354 2.13 -14.37 15.32
N ILE A 355 1.99 -15.68 15.16
CA ILE A 355 0.81 -16.42 15.65
C ILE A 355 0.79 -16.41 17.18
N ARG A 356 1.95 -16.58 17.83
CA ARG A 356 2.08 -16.59 19.28
C ARG A 356 1.61 -15.30 19.93
N ILE A 357 2.08 -14.17 19.40
CA ILE A 357 1.69 -12.84 19.87
C ILE A 357 0.17 -12.64 19.70
N PHE A 358 -0.38 -12.98 18.53
CA PHE A 358 -1.81 -12.87 18.27
C PHE A 358 -2.64 -13.65 19.28
N VAL A 359 -2.32 -14.93 19.49
CA VAL A 359 -3.08 -15.81 20.39
C VAL A 359 -3.02 -15.32 21.85
N ARG A 360 -1.90 -14.73 22.29
CA ARG A 360 -1.75 -14.19 23.65
C ARG A 360 -2.57 -12.92 23.87
N VAL A 361 -2.60 -12.02 22.89
CA VAL A 361 -3.28 -10.71 22.99
C VAL A 361 -4.77 -10.80 22.69
N ALA A 362 -5.19 -11.72 21.81
CA ALA A 362 -6.58 -11.86 21.41
C ALA A 362 -7.50 -12.23 22.59
N ASP A 363 -8.73 -11.73 22.54
CA ASP A 363 -9.81 -12.14 23.45
C ASP A 363 -9.95 -13.67 23.40
N PRO A 364 -10.02 -14.36 24.56
CA PRO A 364 -10.17 -15.81 24.64
C PRO A 364 -11.20 -16.42 23.69
N LYS A 365 -12.28 -15.70 23.35
CA LYS A 365 -13.33 -16.15 22.43
C LYS A 365 -12.89 -16.24 20.96
N PHE A 366 -11.86 -15.51 20.56
CA PHE A 366 -11.42 -15.40 19.16
C PHE A 366 -10.03 -15.98 18.88
N ARG A 367 -9.33 -16.52 19.89
CA ARG A 367 -7.97 -17.08 19.76
C ARG A 367 -7.84 -18.24 18.76
N GLN A 368 -8.95 -18.92 18.48
CA GLN A 368 -8.97 -20.07 17.58
C GLN A 368 -8.90 -19.69 16.09
N VAL A 369 -9.12 -18.42 15.74
CA VAL A 369 -9.15 -17.97 14.34
C VAL A 369 -8.09 -16.89 14.15
N VAL A 370 -6.96 -17.29 13.59
CA VAL A 370 -5.82 -16.39 13.35
C VAL A 370 -5.91 -15.83 11.94
N PRO A 371 -6.05 -14.51 11.75
CA PRO A 371 -6.12 -13.90 10.43
C PRO A 371 -4.75 -13.96 9.74
N MET A 372 -4.70 -14.55 8.55
CA MET A 372 -3.53 -14.59 7.67
C MET A 372 -3.77 -13.70 6.43
N ARG A 373 -2.71 -13.41 5.68
CA ARG A 373 -2.73 -12.54 4.48
C ARG A 373 -3.88 -12.83 3.49
N PHE A 374 -4.22 -14.11 3.29
CA PHE A 374 -5.24 -14.54 2.31
C PHE A 374 -6.37 -15.41 2.85
N PHE A 375 -6.31 -15.83 4.11
CA PHE A 375 -7.23 -16.79 4.69
C PHE A 375 -7.23 -16.68 6.22
N ASN A 376 -8.15 -17.37 6.88
CA ASN A 376 -8.14 -17.51 8.34
C ASN A 376 -7.59 -18.88 8.70
N LEU A 377 -6.57 -18.91 9.56
CA LEU A 377 -5.96 -20.12 10.08
C LEU A 377 -6.70 -20.56 11.35
N ASN A 378 -7.30 -21.75 11.31
CA ASN A 378 -8.09 -22.28 12.42
C ASN A 378 -7.23 -23.18 13.32
N LEU A 379 -7.08 -22.74 14.57
CA LEU A 379 -6.33 -23.43 15.60
C LEU A 379 -7.24 -24.34 16.44
N THR A 380 -6.73 -25.50 16.86
CA THR A 380 -7.35 -26.34 17.88
C THR A 380 -7.12 -25.74 19.27
N ALA A 381 -7.89 -26.20 20.26
CA ALA A 381 -7.67 -25.78 21.65
C ALA A 381 -6.25 -26.07 22.15
N ALA A 382 -5.68 -27.23 21.80
CA ALA A 382 -4.31 -27.59 22.17
C ALA A 382 -3.26 -26.74 21.45
N GLU A 383 -3.51 -26.35 20.19
CA GLU A 383 -2.63 -25.41 19.47
C GLU A 383 -2.66 -24.03 20.15
N VAL A 384 -3.85 -23.52 20.50
CA VAL A 384 -4.01 -22.24 21.24
C VAL A 384 -3.29 -22.28 22.59
N GLU A 385 -3.45 -23.36 23.34
CA GLU A 385 -2.76 -23.54 24.63
C GLU A 385 -1.24 -23.54 24.47
N ALA A 386 -0.72 -24.25 23.47
CA ALA A 386 0.71 -24.27 23.17
C ALA A 386 1.27 -22.87 22.84
N TYR A 387 0.51 -22.03 22.12
CA TYR A 387 0.90 -20.64 21.84
C TYR A 387 0.82 -19.73 23.08
N CYS A 388 -0.09 -20.00 24.01
CA CYS A 388 -0.13 -19.29 25.30
C CYS A 388 0.96 -19.76 26.27
N ALA A 389 1.49 -20.97 26.13
CA ALA A 389 2.41 -21.59 27.08
C ALA A 389 3.77 -20.87 27.24
N ASP A 390 4.21 -20.72 28.49
CA ASP A 390 5.54 -20.22 28.86
C ASP A 390 6.59 -21.34 29.02
N TYR A 391 6.16 -22.60 29.00
CA TYR A 391 7.02 -23.76 29.26
C TYR A 391 7.84 -24.22 28.06
N LEU A 392 7.88 -23.50 26.94
CA LEU A 392 8.51 -23.97 25.70
C LEU A 392 10.04 -24.12 25.79
N GLU A 393 10.69 -23.48 26.76
CA GLU A 393 12.13 -23.59 27.01
C GLU A 393 12.50 -24.80 27.89
N GLU A 394 11.50 -25.46 28.48
CA GLU A 394 11.73 -26.62 29.33
C GLU A 394 12.11 -27.86 28.51
N LYS A 395 12.90 -28.77 29.12
CA LYS A 395 13.18 -30.11 28.57
C LYS A 395 12.15 -31.13 29.03
N SER A 396 10.87 -30.76 29.01
CA SER A 396 9.75 -31.61 29.42
C SER A 396 9.00 -32.15 28.20
N LEU A 397 8.31 -33.28 28.36
CA LEU A 397 7.46 -33.85 27.31
C LEU A 397 6.40 -32.83 26.84
N ARG A 398 5.79 -32.08 27.77
CA ARG A 398 4.84 -31.01 27.43
C ARG A 398 5.44 -29.92 26.55
N ALA A 399 6.70 -29.56 26.78
CA ALA A 399 7.39 -28.53 26.02
C ALA A 399 7.79 -29.02 24.64
N GLU A 400 8.15 -30.29 24.52
CA GLU A 400 8.37 -30.95 23.23
C GLU A 400 7.09 -31.00 22.41
N VAL A 401 5.97 -31.44 23.02
CA VAL A 401 4.62 -31.40 22.43
C VAL A 401 4.25 -29.99 21.97
N GLY A 402 4.43 -28.99 22.84
CA GLY A 402 4.16 -27.59 22.51
C GLY A 402 4.96 -27.11 21.31
N ARG A 403 6.29 -27.33 21.29
CA ARG A 403 7.16 -26.93 20.17
C ARG A 403 6.76 -27.62 18.86
N THR A 404 6.39 -28.90 18.90
CA THR A 404 5.90 -29.62 17.71
C THR A 404 4.58 -29.04 17.20
N LEU A 405 3.64 -28.70 18.09
CA LEU A 405 2.37 -28.06 17.71
C LEU A 405 2.62 -26.70 17.05
N LEU A 406 3.44 -25.84 17.66
CA LEU A 406 3.82 -24.53 17.07
C LEU A 406 4.39 -24.68 15.67
N ARG A 407 5.41 -25.57 15.54
CA ARG A 407 6.09 -25.81 14.27
C ARG A 407 5.12 -26.28 13.19
N SER A 408 4.23 -27.21 13.54
CA SER A 408 3.26 -27.76 12.59
C SER A 408 2.29 -26.70 12.06
N VAL A 409 1.79 -25.84 12.95
CA VAL A 409 0.85 -24.76 12.61
C VAL A 409 1.52 -23.71 11.73
N ALA A 410 2.77 -23.33 12.03
CA ALA A 410 3.50 -22.37 11.21
C ALA A 410 3.79 -22.89 9.80
N VAL A 411 4.16 -24.16 9.65
CA VAL A 411 4.35 -24.80 8.34
C VAL A 411 3.02 -24.84 7.57
N ILE A 412 1.90 -25.18 8.22
CA ILE A 412 0.56 -25.14 7.61
C ILE A 412 0.24 -23.72 7.10
N GLY A 413 0.41 -22.70 7.95
CA GLY A 413 0.13 -21.31 7.60
C GLY A 413 0.97 -20.83 6.42
N ARG A 414 2.26 -21.20 6.39
CA ARG A 414 3.19 -20.84 5.32
C ARG A 414 2.87 -21.54 4.00
N ILE A 415 2.60 -22.84 4.02
CA ILE A 415 2.17 -23.62 2.85
C ILE A 415 0.91 -23.01 2.23
N GLN A 416 -0.10 -22.72 3.07
CA GLN A 416 -1.37 -22.17 2.58
C GLN A 416 -1.21 -20.74 2.03
N THR A 417 -0.29 -19.95 2.60
CA THR A 417 0.05 -18.62 2.05
C THR A 417 0.67 -18.74 0.66
N GLU A 418 1.67 -19.59 0.47
CA GLU A 418 2.33 -19.76 -0.83
C GLU A 418 1.42 -20.41 -1.88
N LEU A 419 0.49 -21.29 -1.48
CA LEU A 419 -0.54 -21.82 -2.37
C LEU A 419 -1.49 -20.74 -2.89
N GLU A 420 -1.94 -19.82 -2.03
CA GLU A 420 -2.80 -18.72 -2.45
C GLU A 420 -2.05 -17.71 -3.33
N GLU A 421 -0.76 -17.47 -3.09
CA GLU A 421 0.10 -16.69 -3.99
C GLU A 421 0.28 -17.39 -5.34
N LEU A 422 0.55 -18.70 -5.36
CA LEU A 422 0.73 -19.48 -6.58
C LEU A 422 -0.52 -19.41 -7.48
N LYS A 423 -1.72 -19.54 -6.91
CA LYS A 423 -3.00 -19.41 -7.65
C LYS A 423 -3.16 -18.04 -8.31
N ARG A 424 -2.65 -16.97 -7.67
CA ARG A 424 -2.75 -15.59 -8.17
C ARG A 424 -1.68 -15.27 -9.21
N CYS A 425 -0.51 -15.89 -9.11
CA CYS A 425 0.62 -15.68 -10.03
C CYS A 425 0.59 -16.56 -11.29
N GLN A 426 -0.39 -17.45 -11.47
CA GLN A 426 -0.50 -18.32 -12.67
C GLN A 426 -0.40 -17.62 -14.04
N PRO A 427 -0.86 -16.36 -14.25
CA PRO A 427 -0.68 -15.68 -15.55
C PRO A 427 0.71 -15.06 -15.76
N ALA A 428 1.57 -14.95 -14.73
CA ALA A 428 2.87 -14.26 -14.80
C ALA A 428 4.03 -15.27 -14.87
N THR A 429 4.70 -15.39 -16.02
CA THR A 429 5.61 -16.50 -16.42
C THR A 429 6.83 -16.79 -15.54
N SER A 430 7.25 -15.87 -14.66
CA SER A 430 8.42 -16.04 -13.77
C SER A 430 8.06 -16.19 -12.28
N LEU A 431 7.03 -15.49 -11.79
CA LEU A 431 6.66 -15.47 -10.37
C LEU A 431 6.06 -16.80 -9.90
N TRP A 432 5.30 -17.49 -10.76
CA TRP A 432 4.73 -18.79 -10.39
C TRP A 432 5.81 -19.84 -10.09
N LYS A 433 6.97 -19.79 -10.77
CA LYS A 433 8.09 -20.72 -10.54
C LYS A 433 8.71 -20.50 -9.17
N LEU A 434 8.95 -19.24 -8.79
CA LEU A 434 9.50 -18.90 -7.48
C LEU A 434 8.60 -19.40 -6.34
N ARG A 435 7.28 -19.27 -6.51
CA ARG A 435 6.28 -19.78 -5.55
C ARG A 435 6.25 -21.30 -5.51
N ALA A 436 6.36 -21.95 -6.67
CA ALA A 436 6.46 -23.41 -6.77
C ALA A 436 7.74 -23.95 -6.11
N ASP A 437 8.89 -23.30 -6.32
CA ASP A 437 10.15 -23.65 -5.67
C ASP A 437 10.07 -23.51 -4.14
N ALA A 438 9.47 -22.43 -3.63
CA ALA A 438 9.24 -22.26 -2.21
C ALA A 438 8.35 -23.37 -1.62
N LEU A 439 7.31 -23.79 -2.34
CA LEU A 439 6.45 -24.91 -1.94
C LEU A 439 7.21 -26.24 -1.90
N VAL A 440 8.16 -26.48 -2.81
CA VAL A 440 9.03 -27.67 -2.77
C VAL A 440 9.89 -27.69 -1.50
N VAL A 441 10.49 -26.55 -1.14
CA VAL A 441 11.28 -26.42 0.10
C VAL A 441 10.39 -26.66 1.32
N LEU A 442 9.17 -26.11 1.34
CA LEU A 442 8.23 -26.28 2.45
C LEU A 442 7.73 -27.72 2.58
N LEU A 443 7.67 -28.50 1.51
CA LEU A 443 7.37 -29.93 1.58
C LEU A 443 8.47 -30.72 2.30
N ASP A 444 9.73 -30.36 2.10
CA ASP A 444 10.86 -30.99 2.80
C ASP A 444 10.86 -30.63 4.30
N VAL A 445 10.58 -29.35 4.61
CA VAL A 445 10.40 -28.91 6.01
C VAL A 445 9.19 -29.59 6.67
N ALA A 446 8.07 -29.75 5.94
CA ALA A 446 6.89 -30.46 6.43
C ALA A 446 7.19 -31.93 6.73
N ARG A 447 8.04 -32.58 5.93
CA ARG A 447 8.50 -33.96 6.17
C ARG A 447 9.32 -34.06 7.46
N SER A 448 10.30 -33.17 7.65
CA SER A 448 11.09 -33.11 8.88
C SER A 448 10.22 -32.85 10.12
N ALA A 449 9.22 -31.96 10.01
CA ALA A 449 8.25 -31.71 11.08
C ALA A 449 7.38 -32.95 11.37
N TYR A 450 7.01 -33.71 10.35
CA TYR A 450 6.23 -34.95 10.48
C TYR A 450 7.02 -36.06 11.18
N ASP A 451 8.29 -36.25 10.83
CA ASP A 451 9.18 -37.23 11.46
C ASP A 451 9.38 -36.88 12.94
N SER A 452 9.65 -35.60 13.23
CA SER A 452 9.75 -35.08 14.60
C SER A 452 8.46 -35.30 15.39
N GLY A 453 7.30 -34.98 14.79
CA GLY A 453 6.00 -35.19 15.44
C GLY A 453 5.68 -36.66 15.72
N SER A 454 6.11 -37.57 14.84
CA SER A 454 5.93 -39.01 15.03
C SER A 454 6.73 -39.55 16.23
N HIS A 455 7.94 -39.02 16.43
CA HIS A 455 8.73 -39.32 17.63
C HIS A 455 8.04 -38.83 18.91
N VAL A 456 7.52 -37.60 18.90
CA VAL A 456 6.81 -37.03 20.07
C VAL A 456 5.54 -37.79 20.40
N ILE A 457 4.76 -38.21 19.39
CA ILE A 457 3.57 -39.06 19.58
C ILE A 457 3.94 -40.38 20.28
N THR A 458 5.02 -41.03 19.82
CA THR A 458 5.50 -42.29 20.40
C THR A 458 5.94 -42.11 21.86
N ASN A 459 6.63 -40.99 22.15
CA ASN A 459 7.08 -40.67 23.50
C ASN A 459 5.90 -40.36 24.44
N ALA A 460 4.91 -39.61 23.97
CA ALA A 460 3.70 -39.30 24.73
C ALA A 460 2.85 -40.55 25.04
N GLN A 461 2.73 -41.47 24.08
CA GLN A 461 2.06 -42.75 24.30
C GLN A 461 2.77 -43.62 25.34
N LYS A 462 4.11 -43.71 25.28
CA LYS A 462 4.92 -44.45 26.26
C LYS A 462 4.86 -43.83 27.66
N ALA A 463 4.73 -42.51 27.75
CA ALA A 463 4.59 -41.77 29.00
C ALA A 463 3.18 -41.87 29.61
N GLY A 464 2.21 -42.48 28.92
CA GLY A 464 0.83 -42.61 29.40
C GLY A 464 -0.01 -41.34 29.26
N GLU A 465 0.37 -40.42 28.36
CA GLU A 465 -0.31 -39.14 28.11
C GLU A 465 -1.03 -39.15 26.74
N PRO A 466 -2.13 -39.91 26.58
CA PRO A 466 -2.79 -40.09 25.28
C PRO A 466 -3.39 -38.80 24.71
N ALA A 467 -3.80 -37.86 25.57
CA ALA A 467 -4.36 -36.57 25.15
C ALA A 467 -3.32 -35.69 24.42
N MET A 468 -2.07 -35.68 24.90
CA MET A 468 -0.98 -34.97 24.22
C MET A 468 -0.62 -35.61 22.89
N ALA A 469 -0.62 -36.95 22.83
CA ALA A 469 -0.40 -37.68 21.59
C ALA A 469 -1.49 -37.38 20.55
N GLU A 470 -2.76 -37.34 20.96
CA GLU A 470 -3.89 -37.01 20.10
C GLU A 470 -3.85 -35.57 19.57
N ALA A 471 -3.44 -34.61 20.42
CA ALA A 471 -3.27 -33.21 20.02
C ALA A 471 -2.24 -33.08 18.88
N VAL A 472 -1.05 -33.68 19.04
CA VAL A 472 -0.01 -33.68 18.01
C VAL A 472 -0.49 -34.42 16.75
N GLN A 473 -1.15 -35.57 16.91
CA GLN A 473 -1.67 -36.34 15.79
C GLN A 473 -2.69 -35.55 14.95
N THR A 474 -3.53 -34.74 15.60
CA THR A 474 -4.51 -33.88 14.92
C THR A 474 -3.83 -32.82 14.06
N SER A 475 -2.83 -32.12 14.60
CA SER A 475 -2.07 -31.11 13.85
C SER A 475 -1.22 -31.72 12.73
N MET A 476 -0.64 -32.91 12.95
CA MET A 476 0.08 -33.66 11.92
C MET A 476 -0.83 -34.10 10.77
N ARG A 477 -2.09 -34.46 11.05
CA ARG A 477 -3.08 -34.78 10.01
C ARG A 477 -3.37 -33.56 9.14
N LYS A 478 -3.62 -32.40 9.74
CA LYS A 478 -3.80 -31.13 9.00
C LYS A 478 -2.59 -30.83 8.12
N LEU A 479 -1.38 -30.96 8.66
CA LEU A 479 -0.14 -30.71 7.91
C LEU A 479 0.00 -31.64 6.71
N ARG A 480 -0.30 -32.94 6.89
CA ARG A 480 -0.26 -33.93 5.81
C ARG A 480 -1.28 -33.60 4.70
N GLU A 481 -2.53 -33.32 5.07
CA GLU A 481 -3.58 -32.96 4.09
C GLU A 481 -3.16 -31.75 3.24
N ARG A 482 -2.51 -30.76 3.87
CA ARG A 482 -1.98 -29.58 3.15
C ARG A 482 -0.80 -29.93 2.26
N ALA A 483 0.15 -30.74 2.73
CA ALA A 483 1.28 -31.20 1.94
C ALA A 483 0.83 -32.02 0.71
N GLU A 484 -0.13 -32.93 0.88
CA GLU A 484 -0.72 -33.70 -0.23
C GLU A 484 -1.41 -32.79 -1.26
N PHE A 485 -2.10 -31.74 -0.79
CA PHE A 485 -2.70 -30.76 -1.68
C PHE A 485 -1.65 -29.98 -2.49
N VAL A 486 -0.51 -29.62 -1.88
CA VAL A 486 0.62 -29.00 -2.59
C VAL A 486 1.16 -29.94 -3.66
N VAL A 487 1.42 -31.21 -3.32
CA VAL A 487 1.95 -32.21 -4.28
C VAL A 487 1.02 -32.34 -5.49
N LYS A 488 -0.29 -32.44 -5.27
CA LYS A 488 -1.28 -32.47 -6.36
C LYS A 488 -1.26 -31.19 -7.20
N THR A 489 -1.15 -30.04 -6.56
CA THR A 489 -1.12 -28.73 -7.23
C THR A 489 0.15 -28.54 -8.08
N LEU A 490 1.30 -29.04 -7.62
CA LEU A 490 2.57 -28.95 -8.35
C LEU A 490 2.72 -30.01 -9.46
N ALA A 491 2.05 -31.16 -9.31
CA ALA A 491 2.07 -32.24 -10.31
C ALA A 491 1.29 -31.91 -11.59
N GLY A 492 0.32 -30.99 -11.50
CA GLY A 492 -0.54 -30.57 -12.62
C GLY A 492 -1.74 -31.48 -12.83
#